data_AF-A0A7W9LYV3-F1
#
_entry.id   AF-A0A7W9LYV3-F1
#
_cell.length_a   1.000
_cell.length_b   1.000
_cell.length_c   1.000
_cell.angle_alpha   90.00
_cell.angle_beta   90.00
_cell.angle_gamma   90.00
#
_symmetry.space_group_name_H-M   'P 1'
#
loop_
_entity.id
_entity.type
_entity.pdbx_description
1 polymer ?
#
loop_
_entity_poly.entity_id
_entity_poly.type
_entity_poly.pdbx_seq_one_letter_code
_entity_poly.pdbx_strand_id
1 'polypeptide(L)'
;MPGNRTEQGRRRVGIVDVAAAAGVSRQTVSNVLNGRDEYYSAATYEKVTSAMHELGYQPNRAAQTLRSRRSMQIGYHIFGEQLDRAQGFTLHFLLALVKAGADVDHQVLVFTHHHEDPLGVFKELAARHAVDAVVLSESGVEDERARFLADSNIPFASFGRLAPDLPQHWVDVDNAATAAPSAWSPNPPSPPPASPSNASPAN
;
A
#
# COMPACT_ATOMS: atom_id res chain seq x y z
N MET A 1 -18.22 55.54 -6.18
CA MET A 1 -16.86 54.96 -6.27
C MET A 1 -16.14 55.25 -4.97
N PRO A 2 -15.87 54.22 -4.14
CA PRO A 2 -14.47 53.82 -3.92
C PRO A 2 -14.27 52.30 -3.69
N GLY A 3 -13.03 51.82 -3.80
CA GLY A 3 -12.65 50.46 -3.36
C GLY A 3 -11.47 49.86 -4.14
N ASN A 4 -10.25 50.15 -3.70
CA ASN A 4 -8.96 49.82 -4.29
C ASN A 4 -8.34 48.58 -3.61
N ARG A 5 -7.61 47.75 -4.38
CA ARG A 5 -6.53 46.83 -3.95
C ARG A 5 -6.83 45.88 -2.78
N THR A 6 -7.20 44.65 -3.11
CA THR A 6 -6.80 43.46 -2.34
C THR A 6 -6.57 42.29 -3.28
N GLU A 7 -5.43 41.63 -3.09
CA GLU A 7 -5.12 40.27 -3.57
C GLU A 7 -4.75 40.12 -5.05
N GLN A 8 -3.69 40.81 -5.48
CA GLN A 8 -2.75 40.14 -6.39
C GLN A 8 -2.25 38.88 -5.66
N GLY A 9 -2.74 37.71 -6.09
CA GLY A 9 -2.44 36.42 -5.51
C GLY A 9 -0.95 36.29 -5.22
N ARG A 10 -0.61 36.14 -3.95
CA ARG A 10 0.76 35.98 -3.47
C ARG A 10 1.37 34.80 -4.24
N ARG A 11 2.18 35.08 -5.26
CA ARG A 11 2.76 34.06 -6.14
C ARG A 11 3.48 33.06 -5.25
N ARG A 12 2.98 31.81 -5.19
CA ARG A 12 3.63 30.75 -4.41
C ARG A 12 5.06 30.64 -4.88
N VAL A 13 5.99 30.67 -3.92
CA VAL A 13 7.41 30.41 -4.16
C VAL A 13 7.52 29.09 -4.91
N GLY A 14 8.20 29.13 -6.05
CA GLY A 14 8.39 27.97 -6.91
C GLY A 14 9.85 27.51 -6.93
N ILE A 15 10.08 26.36 -7.57
CA ILE A 15 11.42 25.78 -7.74
C ILE A 15 12.41 26.72 -8.45
N VAL A 16 11.91 27.65 -9.27
CA VAL A 16 12.73 28.67 -9.95
C VAL A 16 13.28 29.70 -8.97
N ASP A 17 12.46 30.09 -7.98
CA ASP A 17 12.85 31.08 -6.96
C ASP A 17 13.92 30.48 -6.03
N VAL A 18 13.78 29.19 -5.69
CA VAL A 18 14.80 28.42 -4.95
C VAL A 18 16.11 28.32 -5.74
N ALA A 19 16.04 28.04 -7.04
CA ALA A 19 17.25 27.93 -7.87
C ALA A 19 18.02 29.25 -7.94
N ALA A 20 17.29 30.36 -8.08
CA ALA A 20 17.86 31.71 -8.07
C ALA A 20 18.52 32.03 -6.72
N ALA A 21 17.85 31.76 -5.60
CA ALA A 21 18.39 32.00 -4.27
C ALA A 21 19.61 31.12 -3.93
N ALA A 22 19.60 29.86 -4.35
CA ALA A 22 20.72 28.93 -4.15
C ALA A 22 21.88 29.15 -5.14
N GLY A 23 21.70 29.96 -6.19
CA GLY A 23 22.69 30.20 -7.23
C GLY A 23 22.99 28.98 -8.11
N VAL A 24 22.00 28.11 -8.32
CA VAL A 24 22.14 26.87 -9.10
C VAL A 24 21.06 26.77 -10.19
N SER A 25 21.21 25.79 -11.10
CA SER A 25 20.20 25.56 -12.13
C SER A 25 18.91 24.98 -11.53
N ARG A 26 17.77 25.23 -12.19
CA ARG A 26 16.49 24.58 -11.85
C ARG A 26 16.58 23.05 -11.86
N GLN A 27 17.40 22.48 -12.75
CA GLN A 27 17.64 21.05 -12.84
C GLN A 27 18.40 20.51 -11.63
N THR A 28 19.38 21.27 -11.13
CA THR A 28 20.12 20.96 -9.90
C THR A 28 19.18 20.90 -8.70
N VAL A 29 18.34 21.93 -8.50
CA VAL A 29 17.32 21.92 -7.42
C VAL A 29 16.39 20.72 -7.58
N SER A 30 15.92 20.44 -8.80
CA SER A 30 15.03 19.30 -9.06
C SER A 30 15.68 17.96 -8.74
N ASN A 31 16.99 17.79 -8.94
CA ASN A 31 17.66 16.54 -8.65
C ASN A 31 17.94 16.38 -7.15
N VAL A 32 18.32 17.47 -6.46
CA VAL A 32 18.42 17.49 -4.99
C VAL A 32 17.07 17.13 -4.35
N LEU A 33 15.97 17.69 -4.85
CA LEU A 33 14.61 17.38 -4.38
C LEU A 33 14.13 15.96 -4.67
N ASN A 34 14.76 15.26 -5.62
CA ASN A 34 14.39 13.90 -6.04
C ASN A 34 15.37 12.85 -5.49
N GLY A 35 16.12 13.16 -4.42
CA GLY A 35 17.03 12.21 -3.77
C GLY A 35 18.21 11.77 -4.63
N ARG A 36 18.59 12.57 -5.64
CA ARG A 36 19.79 12.36 -6.48
C ARG A 36 20.95 13.25 -6.00
N ASP A 37 21.06 13.39 -4.68
CA ASP A 37 22.10 14.16 -3.99
C ASP A 37 23.50 13.56 -4.15
N GLU A 38 23.60 12.25 -4.41
CA GLU A 38 24.85 11.54 -4.74
C GLU A 38 25.65 12.16 -5.92
N TYR A 39 24.98 12.91 -6.81
CA TYR A 39 25.62 13.58 -7.95
C TYR A 39 26.12 15.00 -7.62
N TYR A 40 25.92 15.49 -6.39
CA TYR A 40 26.22 16.85 -6.00
C TYR A 40 27.12 16.91 -4.76
N SER A 41 27.93 17.97 -4.67
CA SER A 41 28.72 18.22 -3.47
C SER A 41 27.82 18.57 -2.29
N ALA A 42 28.25 18.23 -1.07
CA ALA A 42 27.57 18.64 0.16
C ALA A 42 27.28 20.15 0.20
N ALA A 43 28.21 20.96 -0.31
CA ALA A 43 28.05 22.42 -0.43
C ALA A 43 26.90 22.84 -1.36
N THR A 44 26.58 22.05 -2.39
CA THR A 44 25.45 22.32 -3.30
C THR A 44 24.13 21.93 -2.67
N TYR A 45 24.11 20.79 -1.98
CA TYR A 45 22.96 20.34 -1.20
C TYR A 45 22.59 21.38 -0.15
N GLU A 46 23.57 21.84 0.66
CA GLU A 46 23.37 22.86 1.69
C GLU A 46 22.81 24.17 1.13
N LYS A 47 23.35 24.67 0.01
CA LYS A 47 22.83 25.89 -0.64
C LYS A 47 21.36 25.76 -1.02
N VAL A 48 20.96 24.61 -1.58
CA VAL A 48 19.58 24.37 -1.99
C VAL A 48 18.68 24.26 -0.76
N THR A 49 19.05 23.48 0.26
CA THR A 49 18.24 23.33 1.48
C THR A 49 18.10 24.63 2.26
N SER A 50 19.16 25.43 2.37
CA SER A 50 19.11 26.74 3.02
C SER A 50 18.19 27.70 2.28
N ALA A 51 18.30 27.77 0.94
CA ALA A 51 17.41 28.60 0.13
C ALA A 51 15.93 28.16 0.24
N MET A 52 15.66 26.86 0.31
CA MET A 52 14.31 26.35 0.53
C MET A 52 13.75 26.78 1.88
N HIS A 53 14.57 26.69 2.93
CA HIS A 53 14.19 27.08 4.28
C HIS A 53 13.92 28.58 4.38
N GLU A 54 14.82 29.41 3.84
CA GLU A 54 14.68 30.87 3.81
C GLU A 54 13.41 31.33 3.06
N LEU A 55 13.08 30.64 1.96
CA LEU A 55 11.91 30.99 1.14
C LEU A 55 10.61 30.31 1.59
N GLY A 56 10.66 29.42 2.60
CA GLY A 56 9.51 28.61 3.00
C GLY A 56 8.98 27.70 1.88
N TYR A 57 9.85 27.30 0.94
CA TYR A 57 9.47 26.44 -0.17
C TYR A 57 9.27 25.00 0.30
N GLN A 58 8.05 24.49 0.15
CA GLN A 58 7.77 23.07 0.25
C GLN A 58 7.57 22.47 -1.14
N PRO A 59 8.22 21.34 -1.47
CA PRO A 59 7.99 20.63 -2.72
C PRO A 59 6.51 20.28 -2.86
N ASN A 60 5.88 20.75 -3.93
CA ASN A 60 4.50 20.39 -4.23
C ASN A 60 4.46 18.98 -4.82
N ARG A 61 4.08 17.99 -4.00
CA ARG A 61 3.95 16.59 -4.42
C ARG A 61 3.04 16.42 -5.65
N ALA A 62 1.94 17.17 -5.74
CA ALA A 62 1.07 17.12 -6.93
C ALA A 62 1.79 17.57 -8.21
N ALA A 63 2.70 18.54 -8.11
CA ALA A 63 3.52 18.98 -9.24
C ALA A 63 4.67 18.00 -9.56
N GLN A 64 5.16 17.23 -8.56
CA GLN A 64 6.09 16.12 -8.78
C GLN A 64 5.39 14.97 -9.51
N THR A 65 4.20 14.55 -9.03
CA THR A 65 3.37 13.49 -9.66
C THR A 65 3.04 13.79 -11.13
N LEU A 66 2.67 15.04 -11.43
CA LEU A 66 2.39 15.46 -12.81
C LEU A 66 3.62 15.40 -13.72
N ARG A 67 4.84 15.64 -13.20
CA ARG A 67 6.09 15.56 -13.99
C ARG A 67 6.66 14.15 -14.06
N SER A 68 6.52 13.35 -13.01
CA SER A 68 7.06 11.98 -12.92
C SER A 68 6.15 10.95 -13.57
N ARG A 69 4.86 11.27 -13.80
CA ARG A 69 3.79 10.30 -14.12
C ARG A 69 3.71 9.16 -13.10
N ARG A 70 4.14 9.43 -11.86
CA ARG A 70 4.09 8.49 -10.73
C ARG A 70 3.28 9.10 -9.60
N SER A 71 2.28 8.40 -9.12
CA SER A 71 1.42 8.87 -8.03
C SER A 71 2.16 8.90 -6.70
N MET A 72 3.28 8.17 -6.57
CA MET A 72 3.99 7.89 -5.33
C MET A 72 3.08 7.23 -4.30
N GLN A 73 2.07 6.48 -4.76
CA GLN A 73 1.14 5.75 -3.91
C GLN A 73 1.15 4.26 -4.24
N ILE A 74 1.24 3.45 -3.19
CA ILE A 74 0.99 2.01 -3.24
C ILE A 74 -0.42 1.79 -2.71
N GLY A 75 -1.30 1.24 -3.54
CA GLY A 75 -2.62 0.81 -3.11
C GLY A 75 -2.52 -0.44 -2.27
N TYR A 76 -3.17 -0.48 -1.11
CA TYR A 76 -3.31 -1.69 -0.31
C TYR A 76 -4.79 -2.05 -0.20
N HIS A 77 -5.17 -3.13 -0.90
CA HIS A 77 -6.53 -3.64 -0.87
C HIS A 77 -6.74 -4.52 0.34
N ILE A 78 -7.79 -4.23 1.10
CA ILE A 78 -8.28 -5.03 2.23
C ILE A 78 -9.77 -5.27 2.06
N PHE A 79 -10.26 -6.39 2.57
CA PHE A 79 -11.70 -6.65 2.64
C PHE A 79 -12.31 -5.87 3.80
N GLY A 80 -13.51 -5.31 3.60
CA GLY A 80 -14.22 -4.56 4.67
C GLY A 80 -14.34 -5.37 5.96
N GLU A 81 -14.62 -6.68 5.86
CA GLU A 81 -14.70 -7.58 7.00
C GLU A 81 -13.39 -7.72 7.79
N GLN A 82 -12.23 -7.47 7.17
CA GLN A 82 -10.92 -7.51 7.85
C GLN A 82 -10.71 -6.29 8.75
N LEU A 83 -11.31 -5.14 8.42
CA LEU A 83 -11.31 -3.98 9.34
C LEU A 83 -12.11 -4.31 10.61
N ASP A 84 -13.25 -4.99 10.45
CA ASP A 84 -14.16 -5.29 11.56
C ASP A 84 -13.60 -6.36 12.50
N ARG A 85 -12.83 -7.32 11.99
CA ARG A 85 -12.33 -8.46 12.77
C ARG A 85 -10.97 -8.24 13.45
N ALA A 86 -10.38 -7.04 13.34
CA ALA A 86 -9.10 -6.68 13.98
C ALA A 86 -8.04 -7.79 13.87
N GLN A 87 -7.92 -8.42 12.70
CA GLN A 87 -6.92 -9.45 12.44
C GLN A 87 -5.54 -8.82 12.66
N GLY A 88 -4.86 -9.21 13.74
CA GLY A 88 -3.58 -8.61 14.13
C GLY A 88 -2.57 -8.62 12.98
N PHE A 89 -2.59 -9.65 12.14
CA PHE A 89 -1.75 -9.76 10.96
C PHE A 89 -1.91 -8.59 9.96
N THR A 90 -3.14 -8.20 9.61
CA THR A 90 -3.41 -7.10 8.66
C THR A 90 -2.83 -5.79 9.14
N LEU A 91 -2.95 -5.48 10.44
CA LEU A 91 -2.37 -4.26 11.02
C LEU A 91 -0.84 -4.30 11.01
N HIS A 92 -0.22 -5.43 11.40
CA HIS A 92 1.23 -5.57 11.37
C HIS A 92 1.78 -5.46 9.94
N PHE A 93 1.09 -6.04 8.96
CA PHE A 93 1.48 -5.93 7.56
C PHE A 93 1.31 -4.50 7.05
N LEU A 94 0.20 -3.82 7.34
CA LEU A 94 0.02 -2.41 6.99
C LEU A 94 1.17 -1.56 7.55
N LEU A 95 1.55 -1.76 8.82
CA LEU A 95 2.68 -1.05 9.43
C LEU A 95 3.99 -1.34 8.69
N ALA A 96 4.25 -2.60 8.34
CA ALA A 96 5.43 -2.97 7.57
C ALA A 96 5.43 -2.36 6.16
N LEU A 97 4.28 -2.36 5.48
CA LEU A 97 4.10 -1.77 4.16
C LEU A 97 4.28 -0.25 4.18
N VAL A 98 3.73 0.43 5.19
CA VAL A 98 3.93 1.88 5.38
C VAL A 98 5.41 2.20 5.60
N LYS A 99 6.12 1.41 6.41
CA LYS A 99 7.55 1.59 6.64
C LYS A 99 8.37 1.37 5.36
N ALA A 100 8.13 0.27 4.66
CA ALA A 100 8.82 -0.06 3.42
C ALA A 100 8.53 0.97 2.31
N GLY A 101 7.28 1.45 2.21
CA GLY A 101 6.89 2.51 1.30
C GLY A 101 7.63 3.82 1.60
N ALA A 102 7.72 4.21 2.87
CA ALA A 102 8.44 5.41 3.28
C ALA A 102 9.93 5.37 2.90
N ASP A 103 10.58 4.21 3.00
CA ASP A 103 11.99 4.01 2.59
C ASP A 103 12.22 4.24 1.08
N VAL A 104 11.15 4.21 0.27
CA VAL A 104 11.17 4.45 -1.19
C VAL A 104 10.29 5.63 -1.62
N ASP A 105 10.00 6.56 -0.72
CA ASP A 105 9.17 7.76 -0.95
C ASP A 105 7.72 7.50 -1.40
N HIS A 106 7.16 6.33 -1.09
CA HIS A 106 5.78 5.98 -1.39
C HIS A 106 4.88 6.06 -0.15
N GLN A 107 3.66 6.55 -0.36
CA GLN A 107 2.59 6.50 0.63
C GLN A 107 1.67 5.30 0.37
N VAL A 108 1.01 4.80 1.42
CA VAL A 108 0.03 3.71 1.29
C VAL A 108 -1.38 4.27 1.24
N LEU A 109 -2.11 3.96 0.16
CA LEU A 109 -3.54 4.20 0.03
C LEU A 109 -4.28 2.92 0.39
N VAL A 110 -4.95 2.88 1.54
CA VAL A 110 -5.76 1.73 1.94
C VAL A 110 -7.17 1.86 1.36
N PHE A 111 -7.67 0.79 0.73
CA PHE A 111 -9.00 0.78 0.12
C PHE A 111 -9.68 -0.60 0.17
N THR A 112 -11.00 -0.61 0.02
CA THR A 112 -11.84 -1.82 -0.11
C THR A 112 -12.69 -1.73 -1.37
N HIS A 113 -13.31 -2.84 -1.78
CA HIS A 113 -14.32 -2.88 -2.83
C HIS A 113 -15.71 -3.23 -2.25
N HIS A 114 -16.75 -2.98 -3.04
CA HIS A 114 -18.11 -3.46 -2.76
C HIS A 114 -18.26 -4.89 -3.26
N HIS A 115 -18.93 -5.77 -2.51
CA HIS A 115 -19.13 -7.16 -2.92
C HIS A 115 -19.83 -7.30 -4.29
N GLU A 116 -20.71 -6.35 -4.64
CA GLU A 116 -21.44 -6.34 -5.91
C GLU A 116 -20.59 -5.86 -7.11
N ASP A 117 -19.50 -5.14 -6.86
CA ASP A 117 -18.57 -4.69 -7.89
C ASP A 117 -17.11 -4.73 -7.37
N PRO A 118 -16.49 -5.92 -7.40
CA PRO A 118 -15.13 -6.08 -6.88
C PRO A 118 -14.08 -5.32 -7.69
N LEU A 119 -14.37 -4.94 -8.94
CA LEU A 119 -13.43 -4.28 -9.86
C LEU A 119 -13.62 -2.76 -9.96
N GLY A 120 -14.76 -2.21 -9.53
CA GLY A 120 -15.09 -0.79 -9.70
C GLY A 120 -14.02 0.16 -9.18
N VAL A 121 -13.57 -0.05 -7.94
CA VAL A 121 -12.52 0.77 -7.32
C VAL A 121 -11.18 0.63 -8.04
N PHE A 122 -10.84 -0.58 -8.53
CA PHE A 122 -9.60 -0.81 -9.26
C PHE A 122 -9.61 -0.06 -10.61
N LYS A 123 -10.75 -0.06 -11.30
CA LYS A 123 -10.94 0.71 -12.54
C LYS A 123 -10.80 2.22 -12.30
N GLU A 124 -11.33 2.72 -11.19
CA GLU A 124 -11.21 4.14 -10.81
C GLU A 124 -9.76 4.52 -10.51
N LEU A 125 -9.03 3.69 -9.74
CA LEU A 125 -7.62 3.91 -9.43
C LEU A 125 -6.76 3.88 -10.69
N ALA A 126 -7.02 2.94 -11.61
CA ALA A 126 -6.34 2.83 -12.89
C ALA A 126 -6.59 4.07 -13.77
N ALA A 127 -7.85 4.46 -13.95
CA ALA A 127 -8.24 5.59 -14.80
C ALA A 127 -7.64 6.93 -14.34
N ARG A 128 -7.43 7.08 -13.03
CA ARG A 128 -6.84 8.30 -12.44
C ARG A 128 -5.33 8.24 -12.29
N HIS A 129 -4.69 7.11 -12.63
CA HIS A 129 -3.30 6.84 -12.25
C HIS A 129 -3.05 7.15 -10.77
N ALA A 130 -3.98 6.74 -9.90
CA ALA A 130 -3.96 7.08 -8.48
C ALA A 130 -2.88 6.30 -7.72
N VAL A 131 -2.47 5.13 -8.23
CA VAL A 131 -1.49 4.24 -7.62
C VAL A 131 -0.44 3.81 -8.64
N ASP A 132 0.80 3.65 -8.19
CA ASP A 132 1.91 3.14 -8.98
C ASP A 132 1.99 1.61 -8.90
N ALA A 133 1.46 1.01 -7.83
CA ALA A 133 1.37 -0.42 -7.62
C ALA A 133 0.23 -0.76 -6.66
N VAL A 134 -0.21 -2.02 -6.66
CA VAL A 134 -1.26 -2.52 -5.75
C VAL A 134 -0.79 -3.76 -4.99
N VAL A 135 -1.06 -3.81 -3.69
CA VAL A 135 -0.93 -5.01 -2.87
C VAL A 135 -2.33 -5.57 -2.59
N LEU A 136 -2.57 -6.81 -2.98
CA LEU A 136 -3.82 -7.54 -2.76
C LEU A 136 -3.73 -8.35 -1.45
N SER A 137 -4.78 -8.24 -0.62
CA SER A 137 -5.00 -9.16 0.50
C SER A 137 -5.87 -10.32 0.06
N GLU A 138 -5.58 -11.52 0.60
CA GLU A 138 -6.34 -12.76 0.41
C GLU A 138 -6.74 -13.00 -1.06
N SER A 139 -5.76 -13.40 -1.87
CA SER A 139 -5.98 -13.70 -3.28
C SER A 139 -6.05 -15.22 -3.53
N GLY A 140 -7.04 -15.67 -4.29
CA GLY A 140 -7.16 -17.05 -4.75
C GLY A 140 -6.57 -17.25 -6.15
N VAL A 141 -6.37 -18.49 -6.59
CA VAL A 141 -5.76 -18.81 -7.89
C VAL A 141 -6.45 -18.09 -9.07
N GLU A 142 -7.78 -17.96 -9.04
CA GLU A 142 -8.57 -17.23 -10.04
C GLU A 142 -9.11 -15.92 -9.48
N ASP A 143 -8.24 -14.91 -9.35
CA ASP A 143 -8.58 -13.60 -8.85
C ASP A 143 -8.77 -12.59 -9.99
N GLU A 144 -10.02 -12.16 -10.22
CA GLU A 144 -10.34 -11.17 -11.25
C GLU A 144 -9.65 -9.82 -11.03
N ARG A 145 -9.34 -9.46 -9.78
CA ARG A 145 -8.61 -8.23 -9.45
C ARG A 145 -7.18 -8.31 -9.96
N ALA A 146 -6.51 -9.44 -9.72
CA ALA A 146 -5.15 -9.70 -10.18
C ALA A 146 -5.09 -9.71 -11.72
N ARG A 147 -6.07 -10.33 -12.38
CA ARG A 147 -6.14 -10.35 -13.84
C ARG A 147 -6.34 -8.95 -14.42
N PHE A 148 -7.27 -8.18 -13.85
CA PHE A 148 -7.48 -6.79 -14.25
C PHE A 148 -6.20 -5.93 -14.10
N LEU A 149 -5.47 -6.08 -13.00
CA LEU A 149 -4.22 -5.35 -12.77
C LEU A 149 -3.14 -5.73 -13.80
N ALA A 150 -3.03 -7.02 -14.11
CA ALA A 150 -2.13 -7.51 -15.17
C ALA A 150 -2.50 -6.92 -16.54
N ASP A 151 -3.77 -7.01 -16.94
CA ASP A 151 -4.27 -6.48 -18.21
C ASP A 151 -4.09 -4.96 -18.32
N SER A 152 -4.15 -4.26 -17.18
CA SER A 152 -3.97 -2.81 -17.08
C SER A 152 -2.49 -2.39 -16.96
N ASN A 153 -1.53 -3.32 -16.97
CA ASN A 153 -0.11 -3.08 -16.72
C ASN A 153 0.18 -2.33 -15.41
N ILE A 154 -0.63 -2.58 -14.38
CA ILE A 154 -0.42 -2.04 -13.04
C ILE A 154 0.36 -3.09 -12.24
N PRO A 155 1.59 -2.80 -11.78
CA PRO A 155 2.35 -3.72 -10.95
C PRO A 155 1.56 -4.10 -9.71
N PHE A 156 1.56 -5.39 -9.36
CA PHE A 156 0.89 -5.84 -8.15
C PHE A 156 1.63 -6.97 -7.44
N ALA A 157 1.39 -7.03 -6.13
CA ALA A 157 1.83 -8.10 -5.27
C ALA A 157 0.67 -8.66 -4.46
N SER A 158 0.80 -9.91 -4.00
CA SER A 158 -0.23 -10.54 -3.16
C SER A 158 0.34 -11.39 -2.04
N PHE A 159 -0.47 -11.58 -1.00
CA PHE A 159 -0.32 -12.66 -0.03
C PHE A 159 -1.02 -13.94 -0.52
N GLY A 160 -0.23 -14.99 -0.66
CA GLY A 160 -0.67 -16.30 -1.16
C GLY A 160 -0.28 -16.53 -2.62
N ARG A 161 -0.53 -17.75 -3.10
CA ARG A 161 -0.22 -18.14 -4.48
C ARG A 161 -1.40 -17.86 -5.40
N LEU A 162 -1.21 -16.88 -6.27
CA LEU A 162 -2.04 -16.63 -7.45
C LEU A 162 -1.65 -17.57 -8.61
N ALA A 163 -2.45 -17.65 -9.67
CA ALA A 163 -2.14 -18.46 -10.84
C ALA A 163 -0.72 -18.17 -11.40
N PRO A 164 0.03 -19.20 -11.80
CA PRO A 164 1.46 -19.08 -12.15
C PRO A 164 1.73 -18.31 -13.46
N ASP A 165 0.69 -18.02 -14.24
CA ASP A 165 0.76 -17.32 -15.53
C ASP A 165 0.66 -15.79 -15.41
N LEU A 166 0.44 -15.23 -14.22
CA LEU A 166 0.37 -13.79 -13.99
C LEU A 166 1.74 -13.18 -13.61
N PRO A 167 2.07 -11.96 -14.10
CA PRO A 167 3.37 -11.30 -13.87
C PRO A 167 3.46 -10.63 -12.48
N GLN A 168 3.24 -11.38 -11.41
CA GLN A 168 3.15 -10.87 -10.05
C GLN A 168 4.42 -11.12 -9.21
N HIS A 169 4.63 -10.27 -8.22
CA HIS A 169 5.51 -10.58 -7.09
C HIS A 169 4.68 -11.12 -5.92
N TRP A 170 5.10 -12.20 -5.25
CA TRP A 170 4.34 -12.78 -4.15
C TRP A 170 5.21 -13.01 -2.92
N VAL A 171 4.63 -12.84 -1.75
CA VAL A 171 5.20 -13.25 -0.47
C VAL A 171 4.16 -14.17 0.16
N ASP A 172 4.56 -15.42 0.43
CA ASP A 172 3.69 -16.42 1.07
C ASP A 172 4.14 -16.60 2.52
N VAL A 173 3.17 -16.73 3.42
CA VAL A 173 3.44 -17.30 4.74
C VAL A 173 3.32 -18.80 4.53
N ASP A 174 4.35 -19.57 4.87
CA ASP A 174 4.30 -21.03 4.72
C ASP A 174 3.24 -21.63 5.66
N ASN A 175 1.99 -21.60 5.19
CA ASN A 175 0.83 -22.16 5.89
C ASN A 175 0.89 -23.68 5.93
N ALA A 176 1.84 -24.32 5.24
CA ALA A 176 2.06 -25.76 5.37
C ALA A 176 2.53 -26.15 6.78
N ALA A 177 3.15 -25.22 7.52
CA ALA A 177 3.52 -25.46 8.93
C ALA A 177 2.34 -25.30 9.90
N THR A 178 1.30 -24.56 9.53
CA THR A 178 0.02 -24.46 10.28
C THR A 178 -1.00 -25.54 9.87
N ALA A 179 -0.69 -26.30 8.81
CA ALA A 179 -1.40 -27.52 8.41
C ALA A 179 -0.65 -28.80 8.84
N ALA A 180 0.08 -28.77 9.96
CA ALA A 180 0.08 -29.97 10.79
C ALA A 180 -1.38 -30.15 11.22
N PRO A 181 -2.05 -31.31 10.96
CA PRO A 181 -3.34 -31.55 11.57
C PRO A 181 -3.13 -31.37 13.07
N SER A 182 -3.73 -30.32 13.63
CA SER A 182 -3.97 -30.32 15.05
C SER A 182 -4.67 -31.64 15.30
N ALA A 183 -4.06 -32.48 16.13
CA ALA A 183 -4.75 -33.60 16.72
C ALA A 183 -5.82 -33.04 17.67
N TRP A 184 -6.80 -32.32 17.10
CA TRP A 184 -8.10 -32.17 17.69
C TRP A 184 -8.76 -33.54 17.57
N SER A 185 -8.53 -34.36 18.59
CA SER A 185 -9.33 -35.55 18.81
C SER A 185 -10.66 -35.06 19.39
N PRO A 186 -11.79 -35.15 18.67
CA PRO A 186 -13.07 -35.04 19.35
C PRO A 186 -13.11 -36.20 20.34
N ASN A 187 -13.41 -35.93 21.62
CA ASN A 187 -13.69 -36.98 22.60
C ASN A 187 -14.64 -38.00 21.95
N PRO A 188 -14.32 -39.31 21.93
CA PRO A 188 -15.28 -40.28 21.45
C PRO A 188 -16.54 -40.22 22.34
N PRO A 189 -17.74 -40.37 21.77
CA PRO A 189 -18.97 -40.35 22.56
C PRO A 189 -18.89 -41.42 23.66
N SER A 190 -19.30 -41.06 24.88
CA SER A 190 -19.38 -41.99 26.01
C SER A 190 -20.15 -43.26 25.59
N PRO A 191 -19.70 -44.46 25.99
CA PRO A 191 -20.40 -45.70 25.66
C PRO A 191 -21.81 -45.70 26.28
N PRO A 192 -22.81 -46.32 25.64
CA PRO A 192 -24.14 -46.43 26.19
C PRO A 192 -24.12 -47.20 27.52
N PRO A 193 -25.02 -46.88 28.48
CA PRO A 193 -25.06 -47.57 29.76
C PRO A 193 -25.35 -49.06 29.56
N ALA A 194 -24.60 -49.90 30.27
CA ALA A 194 -24.76 -51.35 30.25
C ALA A 194 -26.19 -51.74 30.67
N SER A 195 -26.86 -52.55 29.84
CA SER A 195 -28.12 -53.20 30.22
C SER A 195 -27.88 -54.16 31.39
N PRO A 196 -28.81 -54.25 32.36
CA PRO A 196 -28.60 -55.03 33.58
C PRO A 196 -28.50 -56.53 33.27
N SER A 197 -27.42 -57.13 33.78
CA SER A 197 -27.17 -58.58 33.79
C SER A 197 -28.30 -59.30 34.53
N ASN A 198 -29.08 -60.08 33.80
CA ASN A 198 -30.04 -61.03 34.36
C ASN A 198 -29.27 -62.28 34.83
N ALA A 199 -29.01 -62.38 36.14
CA ALA A 199 -28.48 -63.59 36.75
C ALA A 199 -29.63 -64.33 37.46
N SER A 200 -30.10 -65.42 36.85
CA SER A 200 -30.81 -66.48 37.58
C SER A 200 -29.77 -67.45 38.16
N PRO A 201 -29.80 -67.75 39.47
CA PRO A 201 -29.01 -68.83 40.03
C PRO A 201 -29.76 -70.17 39.86
N ALA A 202 -29.02 -71.20 39.43
CA ALA A 202 -29.43 -72.59 39.52
C ALA A 202 -28.61 -73.27 40.62
N ASN A 203 -29.24 -73.47 41.78
CA ASN A 203 -29.29 -74.74 42.52
C ASN A 203 -30.15 -74.57 43.77
#